data_AF-A0A966A7K9-F1
#
_entry.id   AF-A0A966A7K9-F1
#
_cell.length_a   1.000
_cell.length_b   1.000
_cell.length_c   1.000
_cell.angle_alpha   90.00
_cell.angle_beta   90.00
_cell.angle_gamma   90.00
#
_symmetry.space_group_name_H-M   'P 1'
#
loop_
_entity.id
_entity.type
_entity.pdbx_description
1 polymer ?
#
loop_
_entity_poly.entity_id
_entity_poly.type
_entity_poly.pdbx_seq_one_letter_code
_entity_poly.pdbx_strand_id
1 'polypeptide(L)'
;MFLMNPAAGDAAETSDGSTPVDSEQGLFKVSYRSSLEPIVINEMHEWVLHVSTPDGQAVDDASISIAGGMPAHNHGLPTNPQVTENLGNGSYRVEGLRFHMRGDWEIVIDISAGEQADRVRIAIRL
;
A
#
# COMPACT_ATOMS: atom_id res chain seq x y z
N MET A 1 27.40 -30.17 27.88
CA MET A 1 27.23 -28.71 27.84
C MET A 1 26.55 -28.38 26.53
N PHE A 2 25.45 -27.64 26.58
CA PHE A 2 24.40 -27.52 25.55
C PHE A 2 24.86 -26.93 24.21
N LEU A 3 24.17 -27.37 23.14
CA LEU A 3 24.13 -26.80 21.79
C LEU A 3 23.34 -25.48 21.75
N MET A 4 23.37 -24.86 20.56
CA MET A 4 22.51 -23.81 20.02
C MET A 4 22.95 -22.36 20.25
N ASN A 5 23.35 -21.72 19.14
CA ASN A 5 23.09 -20.32 18.88
C ASN A 5 22.08 -20.24 17.72
N PRO A 6 20.84 -19.78 17.95
CA PRO A 6 20.00 -19.30 16.87
C PRO A 6 19.44 -17.91 17.17
N ALA A 7 19.48 -17.07 16.13
CA ALA A 7 18.53 -16.02 15.74
C ALA A 7 19.27 -15.19 14.67
N ALA A 8 19.20 -15.49 13.37
CA ALA A 8 18.01 -15.33 12.52
C ALA A 8 17.22 -14.10 12.98
N GLY A 9 17.45 -13.00 12.26
CA GLY A 9 16.85 -11.70 12.53
C GLY A 9 15.35 -11.83 12.72
N ASP A 10 14.90 -11.17 13.78
CA ASP A 10 13.50 -10.96 14.13
C ASP A 10 12.81 -10.28 12.94
N ALA A 11 12.23 -11.08 12.05
CA ALA A 11 11.17 -10.63 11.18
C ALA A 11 9.97 -10.46 12.09
N ALA A 12 9.79 -9.24 12.60
CA ALA A 12 8.59 -8.83 13.29
C ALA A 12 7.41 -8.97 12.31
N GLU A 13 6.80 -10.15 12.27
CA GLU A 13 5.48 -10.38 11.73
C GLU A 13 4.47 -9.74 12.68
N THR A 14 4.34 -8.42 12.63
CA THR A 14 3.12 -7.74 13.07
C THR A 14 2.23 -7.60 11.84
N SER A 15 1.28 -8.52 11.70
CA SER A 15 0.27 -8.62 10.63
C SER A 15 -0.78 -7.53 10.75
N ASP A 16 -0.31 -6.31 10.60
CA ASP A 16 -0.96 -5.14 11.17
C ASP A 16 -1.22 -4.13 10.01
N GLY A 17 -0.79 -4.49 8.78
CA GLY A 17 -1.26 -3.95 7.51
C GLY A 17 -2.01 -5.00 6.67
N SER A 18 -2.50 -4.60 5.50
CA SER A 18 -3.19 -5.47 4.55
C SER A 18 -2.30 -6.63 4.10
N THR A 19 -2.91 -7.71 3.61
CA THR A 19 -2.18 -8.71 2.82
C THR A 19 -1.51 -8.01 1.63
N PRO A 20 -0.22 -8.29 1.34
CA PRO A 20 0.44 -7.75 0.15
C PRO A 20 -0.25 -8.20 -1.13
N VAL A 21 -0.34 -7.29 -2.10
CA VAL A 21 -0.88 -7.52 -3.44
C VAL A 21 0.25 -7.38 -4.45
N ASP A 22 0.38 -8.36 -5.34
CA ASP A 22 1.35 -8.31 -6.44
C ASP A 22 0.96 -7.25 -7.47
N SER A 23 1.96 -6.61 -8.07
CA SER A 23 1.76 -5.73 -9.22
C SER A 23 1.48 -6.52 -10.51
N GLU A 24 0.93 -5.86 -11.52
CA GLU A 24 0.43 -6.47 -12.75
C GLU A 24 1.49 -7.22 -13.55
N GLN A 25 2.73 -6.73 -13.55
CA GLN A 25 3.88 -7.40 -14.17
C GLN A 25 4.72 -8.18 -13.15
N GLY A 26 4.29 -8.25 -11.88
CA GLY A 26 4.98 -8.97 -10.81
C GLY A 26 6.31 -8.35 -10.40
N LEU A 27 6.53 -7.06 -10.66
CA LEU A 27 7.76 -6.35 -10.29
C LEU A 27 7.78 -5.88 -8.83
N PHE A 28 6.61 -5.69 -8.22
CA PHE A 28 6.45 -5.19 -6.86
C PHE A 28 5.36 -5.94 -6.10
N LYS A 29 5.42 -5.82 -4.77
CA LYS A 29 4.38 -6.19 -3.83
C LYS A 29 4.03 -4.97 -2.99
N VAL A 30 2.73 -4.73 -2.78
CA VAL A 30 2.27 -3.59 -1.98
C VAL A 30 1.29 -4.04 -0.91
N SER A 31 1.54 -3.62 0.32
CA SER A 31 0.56 -3.62 1.40
C SER A 31 0.31 -2.19 1.87
N TYR A 32 -0.76 -1.99 2.64
CA TYR A 32 -1.07 -0.70 3.24
C TYR A 32 -1.60 -0.86 4.65
N ARG A 33 -1.49 0.20 5.45
CA ARG A 33 -2.19 0.35 6.72
C ARG A 33 -2.93 1.68 6.73
N SER A 34 -4.18 1.69 7.18
CA SER A 34 -4.98 2.90 7.37
C SER A 34 -4.83 3.40 8.82
N SER A 35 -4.78 4.71 9.02
CA SER A 35 -4.84 5.31 10.35
C SER A 35 -6.22 5.16 11.02
N LEU A 36 -7.26 4.86 10.22
CA LEU A 36 -8.61 4.55 10.66
C LEU A 36 -8.90 3.07 10.43
N GLU A 37 -9.15 2.34 11.54
CA GLU A 37 -9.47 0.92 11.54
C GLU A 37 -10.80 0.67 12.29
N PRO A 38 -11.84 0.13 11.61
CA PRO A 38 -11.88 -0.19 10.19
C PRO A 38 -11.83 1.07 9.30
N ILE A 39 -11.60 0.90 7.99
CA ILE A 39 -11.75 2.00 7.03
C ILE A 39 -13.21 2.48 7.09
N VAL A 40 -13.40 3.79 7.24
CA VAL A 40 -14.72 4.42 7.37
C VAL A 40 -15.01 5.33 6.17
N ILE A 41 -16.29 5.53 5.86
CA ILE A 41 -16.69 6.47 4.82
C ILE A 41 -16.73 7.90 5.36
N ASN A 42 -16.58 8.86 4.47
CA ASN A 42 -16.70 10.30 4.67
C ASN A 42 -15.64 10.96 5.56
N GLU A 43 -14.63 10.22 6.00
CA GLU A 43 -13.47 10.75 6.73
C GLU A 43 -12.21 10.78 5.85
N MET A 44 -11.25 11.63 6.23
CA MET A 44 -9.95 11.69 5.57
C MET A 44 -9.04 10.62 6.17
N HIS A 45 -8.43 9.83 5.29
CA HIS A 45 -7.50 8.79 5.67
C HIS A 45 -6.06 9.24 5.45
N GLU A 46 -5.22 8.84 6.39
CA GLU A 46 -3.78 8.71 6.19
C GLU A 46 -3.46 7.23 6.11
N TRP A 47 -2.71 6.83 5.09
CA TRP A 47 -2.23 5.48 4.90
C TRP A 47 -0.70 5.44 4.95
N VAL A 48 -0.16 4.33 5.43
CA VAL A 48 1.23 3.95 5.18
C VAL A 48 1.22 2.81 4.18
N LEU A 49 1.79 3.05 2.99
CA LEU A 49 2.06 2.01 2.01
C LEU A 49 3.42 1.38 2.32
N HIS A 50 3.54 0.07 2.12
CA HIS A 50 4.82 -0.62 2.07
C HIS A 50 5.00 -1.26 0.70
N VAL A 51 6.11 -0.94 0.03
CA VAL A 51 6.47 -1.42 -1.30
C VAL A 51 7.74 -2.26 -1.20
N SER A 52 7.67 -3.48 -1.72
CA SER A 52 8.83 -4.37 -1.81
C SER A 52 8.91 -5.05 -3.17
N THR A 53 10.07 -5.60 -3.48
CA THR A 53 10.26 -6.53 -4.60
C THR A 53 9.65 -7.90 -4.27
N PRO A 54 9.46 -8.80 -5.24
CA PRO A 54 8.86 -10.12 -4.99
C PRO A 54 9.64 -10.99 -3.99
N ASP A 55 10.96 -10.79 -3.91
CA ASP A 55 11.88 -11.43 -2.96
C ASP A 55 11.96 -10.72 -1.59
N GLY A 56 11.17 -9.65 -1.38
CA GLY A 56 10.99 -9.01 -0.09
C GLY A 56 11.97 -7.88 0.22
N GLN A 57 12.75 -7.40 -0.76
CA GLN A 57 13.61 -6.23 -0.56
C GLN A 57 12.75 -4.97 -0.59
N ALA A 58 13.00 -4.06 0.35
CA ALA A 58 12.33 -2.76 0.37
C ALA A 58 12.65 -1.95 -0.89
N VAL A 59 11.63 -1.32 -1.48
CA VAL A 59 11.80 -0.42 -2.62
C VAL A 59 11.77 1.01 -2.12
N ASP A 60 12.95 1.58 -1.90
CA ASP A 60 13.14 2.99 -1.56
C ASP A 60 13.21 3.88 -2.81
N ASP A 61 13.00 5.19 -2.61
CA ASP A 61 13.04 6.23 -3.65
C ASP A 61 12.10 6.00 -4.85
N ALA A 62 10.99 5.29 -4.64
CA ALA A 62 9.96 5.12 -5.64
C ALA A 62 9.14 6.40 -5.83
N SER A 63 8.90 6.76 -7.08
CA SER A 63 7.83 7.70 -7.43
C SER A 63 6.51 6.93 -7.45
N ILE A 64 5.58 7.30 -6.58
CA ILE A 64 4.30 6.61 -6.41
C ILE A 64 3.16 7.60 -6.64
N SER A 65 2.17 7.21 -7.45
CA SER A 65 0.92 7.96 -7.60
C SER A 65 -0.28 7.09 -7.26
N ILE A 66 -1.29 7.71 -6.64
CA ILE A 66 -2.47 7.03 -6.13
C ILE A 66 -3.70 7.56 -6.86
N ALA A 67 -4.43 6.64 -7.47
CA ALA A 67 -5.74 6.89 -8.06
C ALA A 67 -6.72 5.83 -7.52
N GLY A 68 -7.98 5.94 -7.93
CA GLY A 68 -8.98 4.95 -7.56
C GLY A 68 -10.39 5.42 -7.81
N GLY A 69 -11.35 4.63 -7.36
CA GLY A 69 -12.76 4.92 -7.55
C GLY A 69 -13.65 3.72 -7.31
N MET A 70 -14.90 3.84 -7.75
CA MET A 70 -15.88 2.77 -7.79
C MET A 70 -16.12 2.40 -9.26
N PRO A 71 -15.47 1.36 -9.81
CA PRO A 71 -15.60 0.99 -11.23
C PRO A 71 -17.05 0.76 -11.67
N ALA A 72 -17.86 0.11 -10.83
CA ALA A 72 -19.28 -0.17 -11.10
C ALA A 72 -20.14 1.10 -11.24
N HIS A 73 -19.67 2.24 -10.72
CA HIS A 73 -20.38 3.51 -10.76
C HIS A 73 -19.70 4.55 -11.66
N ASN A 74 -18.59 4.20 -12.32
CA ASN A 74 -17.81 5.11 -13.18
C ASN A 74 -17.46 6.44 -12.49
N HIS A 75 -17.08 6.37 -11.21
CA HIS A 75 -16.66 7.53 -10.42
C HIS A 75 -15.27 7.29 -9.83
N GLY A 76 -14.40 8.30 -9.93
CA GLY A 76 -13.08 8.27 -9.29
C GLY A 76 -13.13 8.60 -7.80
N LEU A 77 -11.97 8.74 -7.18
CA LEU A 77 -11.86 9.30 -5.83
C LEU A 77 -12.44 10.73 -5.78
N PRO A 78 -13.14 11.10 -4.68
CA PRO A 78 -13.64 12.45 -4.48
C PRO A 78 -12.53 13.46 -4.13
N THR A 79 -11.30 12.98 -4.01
CA THR A 79 -10.10 13.72 -3.60
C THR A 79 -8.92 13.31 -4.50
N ASN A 80 -7.81 14.03 -4.39
CA ASN A 80 -6.56 13.72 -5.08
C ASN A 80 -5.49 13.33 -4.04
N PRO A 81 -5.44 12.05 -3.60
CA PRO A 81 -4.47 11.61 -2.61
C PRO A 81 -3.04 11.74 -3.11
N GLN A 82 -2.10 12.01 -2.21
CA GLN A 82 -0.70 12.24 -2.54
C GLN A 82 0.21 11.47 -1.58
N VAL A 83 1.37 11.06 -2.09
CA VAL A 83 2.48 10.61 -1.24
C VAL A 83 3.16 11.85 -0.69
N THR A 84 3.13 12.03 0.62
CA THR A 84 3.61 13.25 1.28
C THR A 84 4.94 13.06 2.00
N GLU A 85 5.31 11.81 2.29
CA GLU A 85 6.55 11.48 2.99
C GLU A 85 7.08 10.11 2.55
N ASN A 86 8.39 10.03 2.27
CA ASN A 86 9.12 8.76 2.22
C ASN A 86 9.62 8.45 3.64
N LEU A 87 9.07 7.40 4.25
CA LEU A 87 9.36 6.99 5.63
C LEU A 87 10.58 6.04 5.71
N GLY A 88 11.14 5.65 4.56
CA GLY A 88 12.25 4.71 4.42
C GLY A 88 11.82 3.25 4.58
N ASN A 89 12.75 2.34 4.23
CA ASN A 89 12.51 0.90 4.22
C ASN A 89 11.24 0.52 3.43
N GLY A 90 11.08 1.12 2.25
CA GLY A 90 9.95 0.89 1.35
C GLY A 90 8.62 1.43 1.85
N SER A 91 8.62 2.27 2.89
CA SER A 91 7.40 2.78 3.51
C SER A 91 7.11 4.22 3.07
N TYR A 92 5.87 4.52 2.69
CA TYR A 92 5.46 5.82 2.16
C TYR A 92 4.16 6.28 2.82
N ARG A 93 4.13 7.52 3.32
CA ARG A 93 2.91 8.16 3.83
C ARG A 93 2.07 8.66 2.66
N VAL A 94 0.82 8.23 2.60
CA VAL A 94 -0.20 8.69 1.66
C VAL A 94 -1.28 9.42 2.43
N GLU A 95 -1.55 10.65 2.04
CA GLU A 95 -2.61 11.46 2.65
C GLU A 95 -3.65 11.86 1.61
N GLY A 96 -4.86 12.13 2.08
CA GLY A 96 -5.93 12.66 1.22
C GLY A 96 -6.85 11.61 0.62
N LEU A 97 -6.75 10.35 1.04
CA LEU A 97 -7.73 9.32 0.67
C LEU A 97 -9.07 9.58 1.37
N ARG A 98 -10.17 9.47 0.63
CA ARG A 98 -11.52 9.58 1.20
C ARG A 98 -12.52 8.75 0.40
N PHE A 99 -13.28 7.92 1.09
CA PHE A 99 -14.34 7.10 0.50
C PHE A 99 -15.69 7.75 0.79
N HIS A 100 -16.51 8.04 -0.22
CA HIS A 100 -17.76 8.80 0.02
C HIS A 100 -19.02 7.93 0.12
N MET A 101 -18.95 6.64 -0.26
CA MET A 101 -20.07 5.69 -0.24
C MET A 101 -19.59 4.27 0.09
N ARG A 102 -20.51 3.45 0.59
CA ARG A 102 -20.31 1.99 0.73
C ARG A 102 -20.25 1.31 -0.63
N GLY A 103 -19.64 0.13 -0.69
CA GLY A 103 -19.53 -0.67 -1.91
C GLY A 103 -18.09 -1.09 -2.22
N ASP A 104 -17.90 -1.53 -3.47
CA ASP A 104 -16.60 -1.96 -3.98
C ASP A 104 -15.82 -0.75 -4.49
N TRP A 105 -14.63 -0.57 -3.92
CA TRP A 105 -13.66 0.41 -4.32
C TRP A 105 -12.43 -0.28 -4.90
N GLU A 106 -11.82 0.34 -5.91
CA GLU A 106 -10.51 -0.03 -6.43
C GLU A 106 -9.56 1.14 -6.19
N ILE A 107 -8.42 0.87 -5.53
CA ILE A 107 -7.29 1.78 -5.43
C ILE A 107 -6.23 1.31 -6.41
N VAL A 108 -5.75 2.24 -7.23
CA VAL A 108 -4.73 2.03 -8.25
C VAL A 108 -3.46 2.74 -7.80
N ILE A 109 -2.37 1.99 -7.72
CA ILE A 109 -1.06 2.49 -7.30
C ILE A 109 -0.11 2.28 -8.47
N ASP A 110 0.33 3.38 -9.07
CA ASP A 110 1.39 3.36 -10.09
C ASP A 110 2.73 3.63 -9.40
N ILE A 111 3.71 2.76 -9.66
CA ILE A 111 5.02 2.76 -9.00
C ILE A 111 6.09 2.87 -10.08
N SER A 112 7.07 3.74 -9.88
CA SER A 112 8.27 3.82 -10.71
C SER A 112 9.50 3.87 -9.82
N ALA A 113 10.43 2.93 -10.00
CA ALA A 113 11.68 2.82 -9.25
C ALA A 113 12.82 2.48 -10.23
N GLY A 114 13.77 3.41 -10.38
CA GLY A 114 14.80 3.29 -11.42
C GLY A 114 14.20 3.21 -12.82
N GLU A 115 14.53 2.17 -13.57
CA GLU A 115 14.00 1.90 -14.92
C GLU A 115 12.73 1.03 -14.92
N GLN A 116 12.26 0.60 -13.74
CA GLN A 116 11.10 -0.26 -13.60
C GLN A 116 9.86 0.57 -13.30
N ALA A 117 8.75 0.24 -13.96
CA ALA A 117 7.44 0.80 -13.66
C ALA A 117 6.37 -0.29 -13.71
N ASP A 118 5.47 -0.28 -12.74
CA ASP A 118 4.37 -1.23 -12.67
C ASP A 118 3.18 -0.66 -11.89
N ARG A 119 2.06 -1.39 -11.93
CA ARG A 119 0.79 -1.00 -11.31
C ARG A 119 0.28 -2.07 -10.37
N VAL A 120 -0.30 -1.64 -9.25
CA VAL A 120 -1.06 -2.49 -8.32
C VAL A 120 -2.51 -2.03 -8.27
N ARG A 121 -3.46 -2.98 -8.26
CA ARG A 121 -4.88 -2.72 -8.01
C ARG A 121 -5.32 -3.41 -6.73
N ILE A 122 -5.80 -2.63 -5.77
CA ILE A 122 -6.26 -3.11 -4.47
C ILE A 122 -7.78 -2.93 -4.38
N ALA A 123 -8.49 -4.04 -4.17
CA ALA A 123 -9.93 -4.03 -3.92
C ALA A 123 -10.22 -3.79 -2.44
N ILE A 124 -11.19 -2.90 -2.15
CA ILE A 124 -11.63 -2.58 -0.80
C ILE A 124 -13.15 -2.66 -0.76
N ARG A 125 -13.68 -3.33 0.27
CA ARG A 125 -15.12 -3.43 0.52
C ARG A 125 -15.50 -2.62 1.75
N LEU A 126 -16.39 -1.64 1.59
CA LEU A 126 -16.92 -0.75 2.66
C LEU A 126 -18.44 -0.88 2.83
#